data_AF-A0A423SUH8-F1
#
_entry.id   AF-A0A423SUH8-F1
#
_cell.length_a   1.000
_cell.length_b   1.000
_cell.length_c   1.000
_cell.angle_alpha   90.00
_cell.angle_beta   90.00
_cell.angle_gamma   90.00
#
_symmetry.space_group_name_H-M   'P 1'
#
loop_
_entity.id
_entity.type
_entity.pdbx_description
1 polymer ?
#
loop_
_entity_poly.entity_id
_entity_poly.type
_entity_poly.pdbx_seq_one_letter_code
_entity_poly.pdbx_strand_id
1 'polypeptide(L)'
;MRTLLWSPNVDVSYFAAGIVAHLVCAGHDSWDESGISKEDLLEELGKVVTSWEQPKDEMVAYRSFQPFIPLLTALNMHQVQLWAVWALHHVTTKNSKRYCHMLVREGVDDVLRKLVALPGSNASVRELAGKVVDVLHENGFTKET
;
A
#
# COMPACT_ATOMS: atom_id res chain seq x y z
N MET A 1 -3.36 19.71 -1.20
CA MET A 1 -3.16 18.25 -1.03
C MET A 1 -3.90 17.70 0.19
N ARG A 2 -3.79 18.30 1.39
CA ARG A 2 -4.49 17.80 2.61
C ARG A 2 -6.02 17.67 2.46
N THR A 3 -6.66 18.65 1.82
CA THR A 3 -8.09 18.58 1.49
C THR A 3 -8.46 17.42 0.56
N LEU A 4 -7.52 16.96 -0.28
CA LEU A 4 -7.74 15.83 -1.19
C LEU A 4 -7.49 14.50 -0.48
N LEU A 5 -6.56 14.44 0.49
CA LEU A 5 -6.36 13.27 1.34
C LEU A 5 -7.64 12.86 2.04
N TRP A 6 -8.40 13.83 2.57
CA TRP A 6 -9.69 13.59 3.23
C TRP A 6 -10.89 13.76 2.31
N SER A 7 -10.70 13.61 0.99
CA SER A 7 -11.82 13.64 0.05
C SER A 7 -12.85 12.56 0.41
N PRO A 8 -14.16 12.88 0.42
CA PRO A 8 -15.20 11.87 0.62
C PRO A 8 -15.28 10.88 -0.56
N ASN A 9 -14.73 11.26 -1.72
CA ASN A 9 -14.52 10.33 -2.82
C ASN A 9 -13.19 9.58 -2.60
N VAL A 10 -13.31 8.27 -2.34
CA VAL A 10 -12.19 7.36 -2.09
C VAL A 10 -11.19 7.32 -3.24
N ASP A 11 -11.62 7.47 -4.49
CA ASP A 11 -10.72 7.47 -5.65
C ASP A 11 -9.76 8.66 -5.59
N VAL A 12 -10.29 9.84 -5.26
CA VAL A 12 -9.50 11.07 -5.12
C VAL A 12 -8.56 10.96 -3.92
N SER A 13 -9.08 10.47 -2.79
CA SER A 13 -8.31 10.26 -1.56
C SER A 13 -7.16 9.27 -1.80
N TYR A 14 -7.43 8.18 -2.52
CA TYR A 14 -6.47 7.14 -2.86
C TYR A 14 -5.30 7.66 -3.68
N PHE A 15 -5.56 8.42 -4.75
CA PHE A 15 -4.51 8.99 -5.57
C PHE A 15 -3.72 10.07 -4.83
N ALA A 16 -4.39 10.92 -4.04
CA ALA A 16 -3.72 11.92 -3.22
C ALA A 16 -2.78 11.28 -2.18
N ALA A 17 -3.26 10.24 -1.49
CA ALA A 17 -2.46 9.46 -0.55
C ALA A 17 -1.28 8.76 -1.23
N GLY A 18 -1.47 8.28 -2.46
CA GLY A 18 -0.39 7.68 -3.25
C GLY A 18 0.70 8.67 -3.60
N ILE A 19 0.34 9.88 -4.03
CA ILE A 19 1.33 10.94 -4.30
C ILE A 19 2.11 11.25 -3.02
N VAL A 20 1.41 11.43 -1.89
CA VAL A 20 2.06 11.68 -0.59
C VAL A 20 3.01 10.55 -0.21
N ALA A 21 2.57 9.29 -0.30
CA ALA A 21 3.38 8.13 0.03
C ALA A 21 4.68 8.08 -0.80
N HIS A 22 4.60 8.35 -2.10
CA HIS A 22 5.78 8.38 -2.98
C HIS A 22 6.71 9.54 -2.66
N LEU A 23 6.19 10.76 -2.45
CA LEU A 23 7.01 11.94 -2.14
C LEU A 23 7.78 11.75 -0.83
N VAL A 24 7.10 11.29 0.22
CA VAL A 24 7.72 11.05 1.52
C VAL A 24 8.74 9.92 1.46
N CYS A 25 8.43 8.83 0.75
CA CYS A 25 9.35 7.70 0.58
C CYS A 25 10.59 8.06 -0.26
N ALA A 26 10.46 8.97 -1.22
CA ALA A 26 11.58 9.44 -2.04
C ALA A 26 12.54 10.37 -1.28
N GLY A 27 12.22 10.75 -0.04
CA GLY A 27 13.04 11.69 0.74
C GLY A 27 12.98 13.12 0.21
N HIS A 28 11.91 13.49 -0.50
CA HIS A 28 11.67 14.90 -0.78
C HIS A 28 11.35 15.58 0.54
N ASP A 29 12.26 16.44 1.02
CA ASP A 29 12.14 17.13 2.32
C ASP A 29 11.70 18.61 2.16
N SER A 30 11.20 19.00 0.99
CA SER A 30 10.72 20.36 0.67
C SER A 30 9.37 20.70 1.32
N TRP A 31 9.07 20.16 2.50
CA TRP A 31 7.79 20.39 3.20
C TRP A 31 7.74 21.73 3.93
N ASP A 32 8.90 22.35 4.16
CA ASP A 32 9.06 23.58 4.94
C ASP A 32 8.21 24.75 4.39
N GLU A 33 8.06 24.87 3.07
CA GLU A 33 7.23 25.93 2.44
C GLU A 33 5.73 25.76 2.71
N SER A 34 5.31 24.56 3.11
CA SER A 34 3.90 24.23 3.39
C SER A 34 3.53 24.29 4.87
N GLY A 35 4.51 24.48 5.77
CA GLY A 35 4.30 24.57 7.22
C GLY A 35 3.86 23.26 7.88
N ILE A 36 4.07 22.12 7.23
CA ILE A 36 3.78 20.78 7.78
C ILE A 36 5.07 19.96 7.88
N SER A 37 5.24 19.22 8.97
CA SER A 37 6.36 18.29 9.09
C SER A 37 6.10 17.01 8.29
N LYS A 38 7.18 16.30 7.93
CA LYS A 38 7.10 14.98 7.32
C LYS A 38 6.37 13.98 8.23
N GLU A 39 6.59 14.09 9.54
CA GLU A 39 6.00 13.25 10.56
C GLU A 39 4.49 13.45 10.65
N ASP A 40 4.02 14.70 10.64
CA ASP A 40 2.59 15.02 10.61
C ASP A 40 1.92 14.47 9.35
N LEU A 41 2.59 14.57 8.20
CA LEU A 41 2.08 14.07 6.94
C LEU A 41 2.01 12.54 6.91
N LEU A 42 2.99 11.85 7.49
CA LEU A 42 2.98 10.41 7.68
C LEU A 42 1.83 9.99 8.59
N GLU A 43 1.62 10.68 9.71
CA GLU A 43 0.51 10.39 10.61
C GLU A 43 -0.85 10.60 9.93
N GLU A 44 -1.01 11.69 9.17
CA GLU A 44 -2.22 11.97 8.40
C GLU A 44 -2.48 10.91 7.33
N LEU A 45 -1.43 10.49 6.60
CA LEU A 45 -1.51 9.40 5.61
C LEU A 45 -2.01 8.10 6.25
N GLY A 46 -1.44 7.72 7.41
CA GLY A 46 -1.86 6.51 8.12
C GLY A 46 -3.33 6.54 8.50
N LYS A 47 -3.79 7.66 9.08
CA LYS A 47 -5.20 7.86 9.47
C LYS A 47 -6.12 7.70 8.26
N VAL A 48 -5.81 8.37 7.16
CA VAL A 48 -6.63 8.34 5.94
C VAL A 48 -6.72 6.93 5.38
N VAL A 49 -5.60 6.24 5.18
CA VAL A 49 -5.59 4.88 4.60
C VAL A 49 -6.38 3.90 5.47
N THR A 50 -6.26 4.00 6.80
CA THR A 50 -7.00 3.13 7.73
C THR A 50 -8.50 3.42 7.82
N SER A 51 -8.94 4.59 7.33
CA SER A 51 -10.35 5.00 7.36
C SER A 51 -11.17 4.47 6.17
N TRP A 52 -10.51 3.99 5.12
CA TRP A 52 -11.18 3.58 3.90
C TRP A 52 -11.87 2.23 4.04
N GLU A 53 -13.12 2.18 3.61
CA GLU A 53 -13.77 0.94 3.23
C GLU A 53 -13.29 0.49 1.84
N GLN A 54 -13.25 -0.82 1.59
CA GLN A 54 -12.90 -1.33 0.26
C GLN A 54 -13.99 -0.97 -0.75
N PRO A 55 -13.68 -0.24 -1.84
CA PRO A 55 -14.65 0.04 -2.89
C PRO A 55 -15.21 -1.24 -3.48
N LYS A 56 -16.46 -1.23 -3.95
CA LYS A 56 -17.08 -2.41 -4.59
C LYS A 56 -16.52 -2.66 -5.99
N ASP A 57 -16.27 -1.60 -6.73
CA ASP A 57 -15.81 -1.65 -8.11
C ASP A 57 -14.28 -1.53 -8.22
N GLU A 58 -13.74 -1.86 -9.39
CA GLU A 58 -12.34 -1.63 -9.72
C GLU A 58 -12.09 -0.13 -9.89
N MET A 59 -11.22 0.45 -9.06
CA MET A 59 -10.91 1.87 -9.05
C MET A 59 -9.63 2.20 -9.84
N VAL A 60 -8.70 1.25 -9.93
CA VAL A 60 -7.36 1.48 -10.46
C VAL A 60 -6.83 0.22 -11.14
N ALA A 61 -6.04 0.41 -12.19
CA ALA A 61 -5.36 -0.68 -12.87
C ALA A 61 -3.84 -0.47 -12.93
N TYR A 62 -3.09 -1.53 -12.65
CA TYR A 62 -1.64 -1.53 -12.68
C TYR A 62 -1.07 -2.29 -13.88
N ARG A 63 0.00 -1.74 -14.46
CA ARG A 63 0.80 -2.40 -15.50
C ARG A 63 2.05 -3.09 -14.94
N SER A 64 2.51 -2.66 -13.76
CA SER A 64 3.60 -3.26 -13.01
C SER A 64 3.47 -2.87 -11.53
N PHE A 65 3.96 -3.74 -10.64
CA PHE A 65 4.12 -3.51 -9.21
C PHE A 65 5.56 -3.19 -8.80
N GLN A 66 6.51 -3.12 -9.74
CA GLN A 66 7.89 -2.68 -9.42
C GLN A 66 7.94 -1.34 -8.67
N PRO A 67 7.13 -0.31 -8.99
CA PRO A 67 7.11 0.94 -8.23
C PRO A 67 6.64 0.79 -6.77
N PHE A 68 5.97 -0.30 -6.42
CA PHE A 68 5.53 -0.55 -5.05
C PHE A 68 6.64 -1.11 -4.16
N ILE A 69 7.67 -1.74 -4.71
CA ILE A 69 8.71 -2.40 -3.93
C ILE A 69 9.40 -1.42 -2.96
N PRO A 70 9.86 -0.22 -3.37
CA PRO A 70 10.45 0.75 -2.44
C PRO A 70 9.52 1.11 -1.28
N LEU A 71 8.23 1.30 -1.56
CA LEU A 71 7.20 1.64 -0.56
C LEU A 71 6.98 0.50 0.43
N LEU A 72 6.91 -0.75 -0.06
CA LEU A 72 6.76 -1.94 0.77
C LEU A 72 7.97 -2.16 1.68
N THR A 73 9.17 -1.79 1.22
CA THR A 73 10.42 -1.96 1.96
C THR A 73 10.78 -0.78 2.87
N ALA A 74 9.96 0.28 2.91
CA ALA A 74 10.16 1.44 3.78
C ALA A 74 9.79 1.11 5.24
N LEU A 75 10.58 0.26 5.91
CA LEU A 75 10.29 -0.29 7.24
C LEU A 75 10.16 0.76 8.35
N ASN A 76 10.73 1.95 8.15
CA ASN A 76 10.61 3.08 9.07
C ASN A 76 9.36 3.95 8.84
N MET A 77 8.59 3.69 7.77
CA MET A 77 7.41 4.47 7.37
C MET A 77 6.22 3.56 7.13
N HIS A 78 5.68 2.97 8.20
CA HIS A 78 4.60 2.00 8.09
C HIS A 78 3.34 2.54 7.39
N GLN A 79 3.10 3.86 7.43
CA GLN A 79 1.98 4.50 6.75
C GLN A 79 2.12 4.47 5.22
N VAL A 80 3.36 4.56 4.71
CA VAL A 80 3.68 4.35 3.30
C VAL A 80 3.43 2.88 2.92
N GLN A 81 3.87 1.95 3.77
CA GLN A 81 3.62 0.53 3.56
C GLN A 81 2.11 0.22 3.56
N LEU A 82 1.33 0.81 4.48
CA LEU A 82 -0.12 0.62 4.54
C LEU A 82 -0.79 1.03 3.22
N TRP A 83 -0.45 2.19 2.65
CA TRP A 83 -0.99 2.60 1.35
C TRP A 83 -0.64 1.57 0.26
N ALA A 84 0.63 1.17 0.19
CA ALA A 84 1.12 0.22 -0.82
C ALA A 84 0.41 -1.13 -0.71
N VAL A 85 0.29 -1.70 0.49
CA VAL A 85 -0.37 -2.99 0.69
C VAL A 85 -1.88 -2.88 0.47
N TRP A 86 -2.53 -1.78 0.87
CA TRP A 86 -3.95 -1.56 0.61
C TRP A 86 -4.26 -1.55 -0.88
N ALA A 87 -3.43 -0.87 -1.68
CA ALA A 87 -3.54 -0.83 -3.13
C ALA A 87 -3.45 -2.24 -3.75
N LEU A 88 -2.49 -3.04 -3.30
CA LEU A 88 -2.33 -4.42 -3.76
C LEU A 88 -3.53 -5.27 -3.37
N HIS A 89 -4.01 -5.18 -2.13
CA HIS A 89 -5.19 -5.88 -1.66
C HIS A 89 -6.44 -5.51 -2.46
N HIS A 90 -6.63 -4.23 -2.75
CA HIS A 90 -7.76 -3.76 -3.56
C HIS A 90 -7.74 -4.44 -4.94
N VAL A 91 -6.64 -4.33 -5.68
CA VAL A 91 -6.61 -4.86 -7.05
C VAL A 91 -6.64 -6.39 -7.09
N THR A 92 -6.01 -7.09 -6.15
CA THR A 92 -6.06 -8.56 -6.11
C THR A 92 -7.45 -9.09 -5.77
N THR A 93 -8.23 -8.39 -4.94
CA THR A 93 -9.62 -8.80 -4.65
C THR A 93 -10.58 -8.49 -5.81
N LYS A 94 -10.28 -7.49 -6.65
CA LYS A 94 -11.11 -7.17 -7.84
C LYS A 94 -10.78 -7.99 -9.07
N ASN A 95 -9.51 -8.32 -9.28
CA ASN A 95 -9.07 -9.08 -10.45
C ASN A 95 -7.88 -9.97 -10.09
N SER A 96 -8.15 -10.97 -9.25
CA SER A 96 -7.15 -11.89 -8.70
C SER A 96 -6.36 -12.59 -9.80
N LYS A 97 -7.04 -13.10 -10.85
CA LYS A 97 -6.40 -13.80 -11.97
C LYS A 97 -5.27 -12.98 -12.61
N ARG A 98 -5.48 -11.67 -12.81
CA ARG A 98 -4.45 -10.79 -13.38
C ARG A 98 -3.39 -10.41 -12.35
N TYR A 99 -3.82 -9.91 -11.19
CA TYR A 99 -2.90 -9.23 -10.28
C TYR A 99 -2.13 -10.21 -9.38
N CYS A 100 -2.69 -11.36 -9.00
CA CYS A 100 -1.94 -12.42 -8.32
C CYS A 100 -0.79 -12.95 -9.19
N HIS A 101 -1.06 -13.20 -10.48
CA HIS A 101 -0.01 -13.61 -11.42
C HIS A 101 1.07 -12.52 -11.56
N MET A 102 0.69 -11.24 -11.59
CA MET A 102 1.64 -10.13 -11.66
C MET A 102 2.50 -10.02 -10.39
N LEU A 103 1.90 -10.17 -9.20
CA LEU A 103 2.63 -10.17 -7.92
C LEU A 103 3.74 -11.23 -7.91
N VAL A 104 3.42 -12.46 -8.32
CA VAL A 104 4.38 -13.57 -8.34
C VAL A 104 5.43 -13.37 -9.42
N ARG A 105 5.02 -13.00 -10.65
CA ARG A 105 5.94 -12.74 -11.77
C ARG A 105 6.98 -11.67 -11.44
N GLU A 106 6.59 -10.66 -10.66
CA GLU A 106 7.43 -9.51 -10.31
C GLU A 106 8.12 -9.65 -8.94
N GLY A 107 7.98 -10.80 -8.27
CA GLY A 107 8.63 -11.10 -6.98
C GLY A 107 8.09 -10.29 -5.79
N VAL A 108 6.94 -9.64 -5.95
CA VAL A 108 6.33 -8.81 -4.90
C VAL A 108 5.69 -9.68 -3.82
N ASP A 109 5.25 -10.88 -4.17
CA ASP A 109 4.73 -11.86 -3.21
C ASP A 109 5.78 -12.24 -2.15
N ASP A 110 7.06 -12.37 -2.53
CA ASP A 110 8.15 -12.61 -1.57
C ASP A 110 8.34 -11.45 -0.59
N VAL A 111 8.19 -10.21 -1.07
CA VAL A 111 8.26 -9.00 -0.23
C VAL A 111 7.12 -9.02 0.78
N LEU A 112 5.90 -9.33 0.35
CA LEU A 112 4.72 -9.42 1.24
C LEU A 112 4.88 -10.52 2.28
N ARG A 113 5.34 -11.71 1.90
CA ARG A 113 5.58 -12.83 2.83
C ARG A 113 6.64 -12.47 3.88
N LYS A 114 7.72 -11.81 3.47
CA LYS A 114 8.75 -11.30 4.40
C LYS A 114 8.17 -10.27 5.36
N LEU A 115 7.32 -9.36 4.89
CA LEU A 115 6.66 -8.37 5.75
C LEU A 115 5.80 -9.03 6.82
N VAL A 116 5.02 -10.05 6.45
CA VAL A 116 4.18 -10.84 7.37
C VAL A 116 5.02 -11.56 8.42
N ALA A 117 6.14 -12.17 8.01
CA ALA A 117 7.00 -12.96 8.89
C ALA A 117 7.88 -12.10 9.83
N LEU A 118 8.13 -10.84 9.49
CA LEU A 118 9.06 -9.98 10.23
C LEU A 118 8.46 -9.50 11.57
N PRO A 119 9.03 -9.89 12.73
CA PRO A 119 8.48 -9.50 14.04
C PRO A 119 8.47 -7.99 14.30
N GLY A 120 9.38 -7.25 13.66
CA GLY A 120 9.50 -5.78 13.76
C GLY A 120 8.58 -4.99 12.83
N SER A 121 7.85 -5.63 11.92
CA SER A 121 6.86 -4.94 11.08
C SER A 121 5.68 -4.43 11.92
N ASN A 122 5.12 -3.30 11.52
CA ASN A 122 3.88 -2.76 12.11
C ASN A 122 2.74 -3.79 12.00
N ALA A 123 1.94 -3.93 13.07
CA ALA A 123 0.89 -4.95 13.15
C ALA A 123 -0.17 -4.81 12.05
N SER A 124 -0.64 -3.60 11.77
CA SER A 124 -1.65 -3.34 10.73
C SER A 124 -1.11 -3.63 9.33
N VAL A 125 0.17 -3.33 9.08
CA VAL A 125 0.85 -3.69 7.82
C VAL A 125 0.90 -5.20 7.65
N ARG A 126 1.29 -5.94 8.71
CA ARG A 126 1.33 -7.42 8.66
C ARG A 126 -0.05 -8.02 8.42
N GLU A 127 -1.06 -7.53 9.12
CA GLU A 127 -2.43 -8.02 8.97
C GLU A 127 -2.91 -7.82 7.52
N LEU A 128 -2.73 -6.62 6.97
CA LEU A 128 -3.18 -6.32 5.61
C LEU A 128 -2.34 -7.08 4.57
N ALA A 129 -1.04 -7.24 4.78
CA ALA A 129 -0.19 -8.04 3.90
C ALA A 129 -0.56 -9.52 3.94
N GLY A 130 -0.94 -10.03 5.13
CA GLY A 130 -1.51 -11.36 5.32
C GLY A 130 -2.73 -11.58 4.44
N LYS A 131 -3.68 -10.63 4.42
CA LYS A 131 -4.85 -10.70 3.53
C LYS A 131 -4.47 -10.81 2.05
N VAL A 132 -3.43 -10.10 1.59
CA VAL A 132 -2.95 -10.24 0.20
C VAL A 132 -2.34 -11.62 -0.04
N VAL A 133 -1.60 -12.15 0.94
CA VAL A 133 -1.03 -13.51 0.89
C VAL A 133 -2.12 -14.57 0.88
N ASP A 134 -3.20 -14.40 1.65
CA ASP A 134 -4.35 -15.30 1.66
C ASP A 134 -5.03 -15.31 0.28
N VAL A 135 -5.24 -14.14 -0.33
CA VAL A 135 -5.76 -14.04 -1.71
C VAL A 135 -4.83 -14.77 -2.70
N LEU A 136 -3.51 -14.70 -2.54
CA LEU A 136 -2.57 -15.48 -3.36
C LEU A 136 -2.78 -16.99 -3.19
N HIS A 137 -2.94 -17.46 -1.95
CA HIS A 137 -3.19 -18.87 -1.64
C HIS A 137 -4.51 -19.38 -2.22
N GLU A 138 -5.59 -18.61 -2.07
CA GLU A 138 -6.91 -18.92 -2.65
C GLU A 138 -6.87 -19.02 -4.17
N ASN A 139 -5.91 -18.33 -4.81
CA ASN A 139 -5.70 -18.36 -6.26
C ASN A 139 -4.59 -19.34 -6.70
N GLY A 140 -4.16 -20.25 -5.82
CA GLY A 140 -3.23 -21.33 -6.13
C GLY A 140 -1.75 -20.97 -6.12
N PHE A 141 -1.38 -19.77 -5.62
CA PHE A 141 0.00 -19.34 -5.49
C PHE A 141 0.54 -19.58 -4.08
N THR A 142 0.65 -20.85 -3.70
CA THR A 142 1.32 -21.29 -2.46
C THR A 142 2.83 -21.42 -2.68
N LYS A 143 3.61 -21.09 -1.65
CA LYS A 143 5.04 -21.44 -1.57
C LYS A 143 5.17 -22.42 -0.43
N GLU A 144 5.70 -23.61 -0.70
CA GLU A 144 6.08 -24.55 0.36
C GLU A 144 7.17 -23.89 1.21
N THR A 145 6.93 -23.85 2.52
CA THR A 145 7.88 -23.34 3.54
C THR A 145 9.13 -24.20 3.65
#